data_AF-A0A2X2K2D9-F1
#
_entry.id   AF-A0A2X2K2D9-F1
#
_cell.length_a   1.000
_cell.length_b   1.000
_cell.length_c   1.000
_cell.angle_alpha   90.00
_cell.angle_beta   90.00
_cell.angle_gamma   90.00
#
_symmetry.space_group_name_H-M   'P 1'
#
loop_
_entity.id
_entity.type
_entity.pdbx_description
1 polymer ?
#
loop_
_entity_poly.entity_id
_entity_poly.type
_entity_poly.pdbx_seq_one_letter_code
_entity_poly.pdbx_strand_id
1 'polypeptide(L)'
;MGMSWAAATDLGRNFSGTVSGWMNLWGNIGALISPLLAGLFVEHLGWTMTFQLLIVPAVIAVIMWFYVKPDQPLIVSDDKAIEK
;
A
#
# COMPACT_ATOMS: atom_id res chain seq x y z
N MET A 1 -4.51 -11.01 -0.53
CA MET A 1 -3.42 -10.73 0.45
C MET A 1 -2.04 -11.18 -0.03
N GLY A 2 -1.87 -12.30 -0.75
CA GLY A 2 -0.51 -12.73 -1.19
C GLY A 2 0.22 -11.76 -2.14
N MET A 3 -0.50 -11.10 -3.06
CA MET A 3 0.11 -10.25 -4.10
C MET A 3 0.77 -8.98 -3.56
N SER A 4 0.20 -8.34 -2.53
CA SER A 4 0.79 -7.12 -1.94
C SER A 4 2.05 -7.44 -1.14
N TRP A 5 2.08 -8.59 -0.48
CA TRP A 5 3.26 -9.10 0.22
C TRP A 5 4.36 -9.52 -0.75
N ALA A 6 4.02 -10.24 -1.82
CA ALA A 6 4.97 -10.59 -2.88
C ALA A 6 5.59 -9.34 -3.53
N ALA A 7 4.78 -8.33 -3.85
CA ALA A 7 5.27 -7.07 -4.40
C ALA A 7 6.20 -6.31 -3.42
N ALA A 8 5.88 -6.29 -2.13
CA ALA A 8 6.73 -5.67 -1.12
C ALA A 8 8.07 -6.40 -0.94
N THR A 9 8.07 -7.73 -1.04
CA THR A 9 9.30 -8.54 -0.99
C THR A 9 10.14 -8.39 -2.24
N ASP A 10 9.51 -8.35 -3.42
CA ASP A 10 10.19 -8.19 -4.71
C ASP A 10 10.80 -6.80 -4.86
N LEU A 11 10.07 -5.75 -4.43
CA LEU A 11 10.57 -4.37 -4.41
C LEU A 11 11.68 -4.19 -3.36
N GLY A 12 11.50 -4.81 -2.19
CA GLY A 12 12.40 -4.65 -1.06
C GLY A 12 13.71 -5.42 -1.17
N ARG A 13 13.74 -6.64 -1.73
CA ARG A 13 14.89 -7.57 -1.78
C ARG A 13 15.70 -7.55 -0.46
N ASN A 14 16.88 -6.96 -0.47
CA ASN A 14 17.78 -6.83 0.69
C ASN A 14 17.19 -5.99 1.85
N PHE A 15 16.17 -5.16 1.58
CA PHE A 15 15.42 -4.33 2.52
C PHE A 15 13.94 -4.75 2.65
N SER A 16 13.60 -5.98 2.24
CA SER A 16 12.22 -6.51 2.28
C SER A 16 11.58 -6.41 3.67
N GLY A 17 12.37 -6.53 4.75
CA GLY A 17 11.90 -6.35 6.12
C GLY A 17 11.37 -4.94 6.41
N THR A 18 12.08 -3.88 5.96
CA THR A 18 11.67 -2.49 6.17
C THR A 18 10.48 -2.12 5.29
N VAL A 19 10.47 -2.57 4.02
CA VAL A 19 9.34 -2.32 3.09
C VAL A 19 8.07 -3.00 3.58
N SER A 20 8.17 -4.25 4.04
CA SER A 20 7.05 -4.98 4.63
C SER A 20 6.59 -4.38 5.96
N GLY A 21 7.53 -3.86 6.76
CA GLY A 21 7.22 -3.12 7.99
C GLY A 21 6.39 -1.87 7.71
N TRP A 22 6.75 -1.09 6.69
CA TRP A 22 5.98 0.07 6.25
C TRP A 22 4.58 -0.30 5.75
N MET A 23 4.46 -1.38 4.99
CA MET A 23 3.16 -1.90 4.54
C MET A 23 2.25 -2.23 5.73
N ASN A 24 2.79 -2.89 6.76
CA ASN A 24 2.03 -3.20 7.98
C ASN A 24 1.64 -1.95 8.77
N LEU A 25 2.52 -0.96 8.87
CA LEU A 25 2.23 0.29 9.58
C LEU A 25 1.05 1.02 8.95
N TRP A 26 1.08 1.22 7.62
CA TRP A 26 -0.03 1.86 6.91
C TRP A 26 -1.32 1.03 6.97
N GLY A 27 -1.22 -0.31 6.91
CA GLY A 27 -2.38 -1.19 7.08
C GLY A 27 -3.04 -1.03 8.44
N ASN A 28 -2.26 -0.97 9.52
CA ASN A 28 -2.78 -0.78 10.88
C ASN A 28 -3.34 0.62 11.11
N ILE A 29 -2.70 1.66 10.56
CA ILE A 29 -3.23 3.04 10.62
C ILE A 29 -4.58 3.12 9.91
N GLY A 30 -4.71 2.54 8.71
CA GLY A 30 -5.98 2.48 8.00
C GLY A 30 -7.06 1.72 8.77
N ALA A 31 -6.70 0.59 9.38
CA ALA A 31 -7.61 -0.19 10.22
C ALA A 31 -8.06 0.58 11.47
N LEU A 32 -7.21 1.41 12.06
CA LEU A 32 -7.55 2.26 13.20
C LEU A 32 -8.48 3.42 12.82
N ILE A 33 -8.21 4.08 11.69
CA ILE A 33 -8.94 5.28 11.27
C ILE A 33 -10.27 4.94 10.59
N SER A 34 -10.35 3.80 9.89
CA SER A 34 -11.54 3.41 9.11
C SER A 34 -12.86 3.36 9.89
N PRO A 35 -12.95 2.82 11.12
CA PRO A 35 -14.21 2.76 11.86
C PRO A 35 -14.64 4.14 12.35
N LEU A 36 -13.67 5.00 12.70
CA LEU A 36 -13.93 6.36 13.15
C LEU A 36 -14.55 7.18 12.01
N LEU A 37 -13.95 7.13 10.82
CA LEU A 37 -14.50 7.80 9.64
C LEU A 37 -15.85 7.20 9.21
N ALA A 38 -15.99 5.87 9.25
CA ALA A 38 -17.24 5.21 8.92
C ALA A 38 -18.37 5.63 9.87
N GLY A 39 -18.11 5.71 11.19
CA GLY A 39 -19.09 6.19 12.17
C GLY A 39 -19.55 7.62 11.89
N LEU A 40 -18.60 8.54 11.68
CA LEU A 40 -18.91 9.94 11.36
C LEU A 40 -19.70 10.09 10.06
N PHE A 41 -19.35 9.32 9.01
CA PHE A 41 -20.06 9.39 7.74
C PHE A 41 -21.47 8.80 7.82
N VAL A 42 -21.67 7.70 8.55
CA VAL A 42 -23.02 7.13 8.74
C VAL A 42 -23.93 8.10 9.47
N GLU A 43 -23.43 8.81 10.49
CA GLU A 43 -24.22 9.77 11.26
C GLU A 43 -24.68 10.98 10.43
N HIS A 44 -23.82 11.50 9.54
CA HIS A 44 -24.12 12.70 8.75
C HIS A 44 -24.70 12.43 7.35
N LEU A 45 -24.32 11.34 6.70
CA LEU A 45 -24.61 11.07 5.27
C LEU A 45 -25.46 9.81 5.07
N GLY A 46 -25.66 9.00 6.11
CA GLY A 46 -26.37 7.73 6.04
C GLY A 46 -25.55 6.62 5.37
N TRP A 47 -26.00 5.38 5.56
CA TRP A 47 -25.27 4.17 5.17
C TRP A 47 -24.94 4.09 3.67
N THR A 48 -25.87 4.47 2.80
CA THR A 48 -25.69 4.38 1.34
C THR A 48 -24.52 5.23 0.85
N MET A 49 -24.43 6.46 1.33
CA MET A 49 -23.41 7.40 0.88
C MET A 49 -22.04 7.06 1.49
N THR A 50 -22.00 6.55 2.72
CA THR A 50 -20.78 6.00 3.34
C THR A 50 -20.17 4.87 2.52
N PHE A 51 -20.98 3.90 2.08
CA PHE A 51 -20.47 2.80 1.25
C PHE A 51 -20.00 3.28 -0.13
N GLN A 52 -20.66 4.28 -0.72
CA GLN A 52 -20.19 4.89 -1.96
C GLN A 52 -18.85 5.61 -1.77
N LEU A 53 -18.63 6.27 -0.63
CA LEU A 53 -17.36 6.92 -0.29
C LEU A 53 -16.21 5.92 -0.15
N LEU A 54 -16.47 4.65 0.22
CA LEU A 54 -15.43 3.60 0.25
C LEU A 54 -14.90 3.25 -1.14
N ILE A 55 -15.64 3.54 -2.21
CA ILE A 55 -15.20 3.30 -3.59
C ILE A 55 -14.06 4.26 -3.95
N VAL A 56 -14.07 5.48 -3.43
CA VAL A 56 -13.07 6.52 -3.73
C VAL A 56 -11.63 6.07 -3.40
N PRO A 57 -11.30 5.64 -2.17
CA PRO A 57 -9.96 5.16 -1.85
C PRO A 57 -9.59 3.88 -2.61
N ALA A 58 -10.57 3.03 -2.94
CA ALA A 58 -10.32 1.83 -3.76
C ALA A 58 -9.89 2.21 -5.19
N VAL A 59 -10.54 3.19 -5.80
CA VAL A 59 -10.17 3.71 -7.13
C VAL A 59 -8.79 4.36 -7.08
N ILE A 60 -8.50 5.15 -6.04
CA ILE A 60 -7.18 5.76 -5.84
C ILE A 60 -6.11 4.67 -5.73
N ALA A 61 -6.36 3.61 -4.97
CA ALA A 61 -5.42 2.49 -4.83
C ALA A 61 -5.14 1.79 -6.17
N VAL A 62 -6.18 1.59 -6.99
CA VAL A 62 -6.02 1.02 -8.34
C VAL A 62 -5.17 1.93 -9.23
N ILE A 63 -5.40 3.25 -9.19
CA ILE A 63 -4.60 4.22 -9.96
C ILE A 63 -3.15 4.20 -9.50
N MET A 64 -2.92 4.23 -8.19
CA MET A 64 -1.57 4.18 -7.62
C MET A 64 -0.85 2.87 -7.96
N TRP A 65 -1.57 1.76 -8.06
CA TRP A 65 -0.99 0.46 -8.41
C TRP A 65 -0.28 0.47 -9.77
N PHE A 66 -0.75 1.24 -10.75
CA PHE A 66 -0.08 1.37 -12.05
C PHE A 66 1.32 2.01 -11.96
N TYR A 67 1.61 2.73 -10.87
CA TYR A 67 2.93 3.33 -10.63
C TYR A 67 3.85 2.41 -9.82
N VAL A 68 3.31 1.36 -9.20
CA VAL A 68 4.11 0.38 -8.46
C VAL A 68 4.75 -0.56 -9.49
N LYS A 69 6.08 -0.46 -9.64
CA LYS A 69 6.89 -1.34 -10.49
C LYS A 69 7.68 -2.32 -9.60
N PRO A 70 7.11 -3.48 -9.24
CA PRO A 70 7.80 -4.46 -8.38
C PRO A 70 9.07 -5.03 -9.05
N ASP A 71 9.18 -4.93 -10.37
CA ASP A 71 10.30 -5.44 -11.18
C ASP A 71 11.56 -4.57 -11.10
N GLN A 72 11.47 -3.36 -10.54
CA GLN A 72 12.60 -2.43 -10.41
C GLN A 72 13.08 -2.40 -8.96
N PRO A 73 14.26 -2.98 -8.65
CA PRO A 73 14.77 -2.96 -7.29
C PRO A 73 15.09 -1.52 -6.86
N LEU A 74 14.83 -1.22 -5.58
CA LEU A 74 15.09 0.09 -4.97
C LEU A 74 16.56 0.53 -5.05
N ILE A 75 17.48 -0.43 -5.20
CA ILE A 75 18.90 -0.19 -5.43
C ILE A 75 19.34 -1.10 -6.58
N VAL A 76 19.88 -0.52 -7.64
CA VAL A 76 20.66 -1.28 -8.62
C VAL A 76 21.96 -1.61 -7.92
N SER A 77 22.16 -2.88 -7.54
CA SER A 77 23.46 -3.33 -7.02
C SER A 77 24.52 -2.99 -8.06
N ASP A 78 25.49 -2.18 -7.65
CA ASP A 78 26.60 -1.71 -8.47
C ASP A 78 27.64 -2.83 -8.64
N ASP A 79 27.20 -4.01 -9.11
CA ASP A 79 28.06 -5.16 -9.44
C ASP A 79 28.96 -4.89 -10.66
N LYS A 80 28.97 -3.66 -11.20
CA LYS A 80 29.93 -3.22 -12.22
C LYS A 80 31.24 -2.68 -11.65
N ALA A 81 31.39 -2.58 -10.32
CA ALA A 81 32.63 -2.10 -9.71
C ALA A 81 33.68 -3.20 -9.46
N ILE A 82 33.38 -4.47 -9.74
CA ILE A 82 34.31 -5.60 -9.60
C ILE A 82 34.65 -6.17 -11.00
N GLU A 83 34.95 -5.30 -11.96
CA GLU A 83 35.55 -5.70 -13.25
C GLU A 83 36.45 -4.58 -13.81
N LYS A 84 37.26 -3.95 -12.96
CA LYS A 84 38.32 -3.04 -13.41
C LYS A 84 39.64 -3.26 -12.68
#